data_AF-A0A2A4G091-F1
#
_entry.id   AF-A0A2A4G091-F1
#
_cell.length_a   1.000
_cell.length_b   1.000
_cell.length_c   1.000
_cell.angle_alpha   90.00
_cell.angle_beta   90.00
_cell.angle_gamma   90.00
#
_symmetry.space_group_name_H-M   'P 1'
#
loop_
_entity.id
_entity.type
_entity.pdbx_description
1 polymer ?
#
loop_
_entity_poly.entity_id
_entity_poly.type
_entity_poly.pdbx_seq_one_letter_code
_entity_poly.pdbx_strand_id
1 'polypeptide(L)'
;MARGKATGDPLAALLALSGAIAVIAGAYGAHGAFGKAAEWLTTGAHYQMIHAVAGLVILQKGRGAAGLLLIGAAIFAGTLYAMALGGPKWLGAVTPFGGLAMILGWMWIAVAYLRGR
;
A
#
# COMPACT_ATOMS: atom_id res chain seq x y z
N MET A 1 36.04 12.86 12.65
CA MET A 1 34.76 12.14 12.84
C MET A 1 34.08 12.02 11.48
N ALA A 2 34.13 10.85 10.84
CA ALA A 2 33.48 10.64 9.56
C ALA A 2 31.96 10.49 9.76
N ARG A 3 31.16 11.48 9.34
CA ARG A 3 29.73 11.26 9.11
C ARG A 3 29.61 10.22 8.00
N GLY A 4 29.33 8.97 8.36
CA GLY A 4 28.95 7.95 7.39
C GLY A 4 27.82 8.51 6.52
N LYS A 5 27.95 8.40 5.19
CA LYS A 5 26.87 8.79 4.27
C LYS A 5 25.61 8.05 4.71
N ALA A 6 24.58 8.79 5.12
CA ALA A 6 23.29 8.19 5.40
C ALA A 6 22.81 7.51 4.12
N THR A 7 22.87 6.18 4.08
CA THR A 7 22.29 5.41 2.98
C THR A 7 20.79 5.53 3.13
N GLY A 8 20.11 6.10 2.13
CA GLY A 8 18.66 6.25 2.14
C GLY A 8 17.96 4.91 2.34
N ASP A 9 16.79 4.92 2.99
CA ASP A 9 16.00 3.72 3.21
C ASP A 9 15.06 3.49 2.00
N PRO A 10 15.35 2.50 1.14
CA PRO A 10 14.55 2.27 -0.07
C PRO A 10 13.11 1.87 0.27
N LEU A 11 12.88 1.20 1.40
CA LEU A 11 11.52 0.81 1.80
C LEU A 11 10.71 2.04 2.22
N ALA A 12 11.33 2.98 2.94
CA ALA A 12 10.71 4.27 3.25
C ALA A 12 10.33 5.03 1.98
N ALA A 13 11.25 5.09 1.01
CA ALA A 13 11.02 5.76 -0.27
C ALA A 13 9.85 5.14 -1.04
N LEU A 14 9.79 3.81 -1.13
CA LEU A 14 8.70 3.09 -1.80
C LEU A 14 7.35 3.27 -1.10
N LEU A 15 7.32 3.31 0.24
CA LEU A 15 6.11 3.62 1.00
C LEU A 15 5.62 5.04 0.73
N ALA A 16 6.52 6.03 0.70
CA ALA A 16 6.17 7.40 0.37
C ALA A 16 5.65 7.54 -1.07
N LEU A 17 6.30 6.89 -2.04
CA LEU A 17 5.84 6.79 -3.42
C LEU A 17 4.46 6.12 -3.51
N SER A 18 4.22 5.06 -2.74
CA SER A 18 2.92 4.40 -2.67
C SER A 18 1.83 5.36 -2.18
N GLY A 19 2.12 6.17 -1.16
CA GLY A 19 1.23 7.24 -0.70
C GLY A 19 0.94 8.28 -1.79
N ALA A 20 1.96 8.74 -2.53
CA ALA A 20 1.78 9.68 -3.62
C ALA A 20 0.90 9.12 -4.75
N ILE A 21 1.10 7.85 -5.14
CA ILE A 21 0.27 7.16 -6.12
C ILE A 21 -1.19 7.07 -5.63
N ALA A 22 -1.39 6.78 -4.34
CA ALA A 22 -2.72 6.73 -3.76
C ALA A 22 -3.44 8.09 -3.81
N VAL A 23 -2.73 9.20 -3.59
CA VAL A 23 -3.30 10.55 -3.75
C VAL A 23 -3.75 10.79 -5.20
N ILE A 24 -2.89 10.45 -6.17
CA ILE A 24 -3.20 10.63 -7.61
C ILE A 24 -4.44 9.81 -7.99
N ALA A 25 -4.44 8.52 -7.65
CA ALA A 25 -5.54 7.61 -7.97
C ALA A 25 -6.84 8.03 -7.27
N GLY A 26 -6.77 8.45 -6.00
CA GLY A 26 -7.93 8.91 -5.25
C GLY A 26 -8.53 10.19 -5.82
N ALA A 27 -7.70 11.17 -6.17
CA ALA A 27 -8.14 12.42 -6.80
C ALA A 27 -8.78 12.17 -8.17
N TYR A 28 -8.17 11.32 -8.99
CA TYR A 28 -8.74 10.94 -10.29
C TYR A 28 -10.05 10.16 -10.12
N GLY A 29 -10.13 9.23 -9.15
CA GLY A 29 -11.35 8.50 -8.81
C GLY A 29 -12.50 9.41 -8.39
N ALA A 30 -12.21 10.46 -7.62
CA ALA A 30 -13.22 11.39 -7.09
C ALA A 30 -13.72 12.43 -8.11
N HIS A 31 -12.89 12.80 -9.09
CA HIS A 31 -13.18 13.96 -9.96
C HIS A 31 -13.11 13.67 -11.46
N GLY A 32 -12.34 12.68 -11.90
CA GLY A 32 -12.04 12.43 -13.31
C GLY A 32 -12.51 11.08 -13.87
N ALA A 33 -12.95 10.16 -13.00
CA ALA A 33 -13.48 8.85 -13.38
C ALA A 33 -14.97 8.74 -13.03
N PHE A 34 -15.66 7.78 -13.66
CA PHE A 34 -17.09 7.55 -13.45
C PHE A 34 -17.42 6.07 -13.34
N GLY A 35 -18.56 5.77 -12.72
CA GLY A 35 -19.06 4.41 -12.55
C GLY A 35 -18.06 3.49 -11.84
N LYS A 36 -17.92 2.26 -12.35
CA LYS A 36 -17.08 1.24 -11.70
C LYS A 36 -15.59 1.61 -11.64
N ALA A 37 -15.10 2.39 -12.61
CA ALA A 37 -13.72 2.85 -12.61
C ALA A 37 -13.45 3.80 -11.43
N ALA A 38 -14.37 4.72 -11.15
CA ALA A 38 -14.29 5.59 -9.97
C ALA A 38 -14.26 4.78 -8.67
N GLU A 39 -15.16 3.80 -8.53
CA GLU A 39 -15.21 2.94 -7.34
C GLU A 39 -13.89 2.19 -7.11
N TRP A 40 -13.31 1.61 -8.17
CA TRP A 40 -12.04 0.88 -8.08
C TRP A 40 -10.87 1.80 -7.73
N LEU A 41 -10.78 2.98 -8.34
CA LEU A 41 -9.75 3.99 -8.04
C LEU A 41 -9.85 4.46 -6.59
N THR A 42 -11.04 4.85 -6.13
CA THR A 42 -11.25 5.33 -4.76
C THR A 42 -10.98 4.22 -3.74
N THR A 43 -11.44 2.99 -3.99
CA THR A 43 -11.19 1.86 -3.09
C THR A 43 -9.70 1.51 -3.04
N GLY A 44 -9.03 1.39 -4.19
CA GLY A 44 -7.60 1.12 -4.26
C GLY A 44 -6.78 2.20 -3.54
N ALA A 45 -7.12 3.47 -3.75
CA ALA A 45 -6.45 4.61 -3.14
C ALA A 45 -6.60 4.62 -1.62
N HIS A 46 -7.80 4.33 -1.12
CA HIS A 46 -8.05 4.26 0.32
C HIS A 46 -7.17 3.21 1.00
N TYR A 47 -7.20 1.97 0.50
CA TYR A 47 -6.37 0.90 1.05
C TYR A 47 -4.88 1.19 0.90
N GLN A 48 -4.45 1.68 -0.28
CA GLN A 48 -3.04 2.00 -0.50
C GLN A 48 -2.51 3.07 0.45
N MET A 49 -3.27 4.16 0.66
CA MET A 49 -2.88 5.25 1.55
C MET A 49 -2.75 4.78 3.00
N ILE A 50 -3.74 4.06 3.53
CA ILE A 50 -3.72 3.55 4.90
C ILE A 50 -2.47 2.71 5.16
N HIS A 51 -2.16 1.80 4.24
CA HIS A 51 -1.08 0.84 4.41
C HIS A 51 0.30 1.45 4.13
N ALA A 52 0.38 2.44 3.24
CA ALA A 52 1.58 3.26 3.07
C ALA A 52 1.94 4.02 4.36
N VAL A 53 0.95 4.71 4.96
CA VAL A 53 1.16 5.46 6.21
C VAL A 53 1.49 4.51 7.36
N ALA A 54 0.74 3.42 7.53
CA ALA A 54 1.02 2.41 8.56
C ALA A 54 2.42 1.80 8.39
N GLY A 55 2.84 1.53 7.14
CA GLY A 55 4.17 1.05 6.82
C GLY A 55 5.27 2.03 7.22
N LEU A 56 5.10 3.33 6.95
CA LEU A 56 6.05 4.38 7.38
C LEU A 56 6.17 4.44 8.91
N VAL A 57 5.03 4.37 9.60
CA VAL A 57 4.98 4.40 11.07
C VAL A 57 5.70 3.20 11.69
N ILE A 58 5.49 1.99 11.15
CA ILE A 58 6.07 0.78 11.74
C ILE A 58 7.48 0.47 11.22
N LEU A 59 7.97 1.18 10.21
CA LEU A 59 9.20 0.84 9.48
C LEU A 59 10.41 0.57 10.39
N GLN A 60 10.62 1.40 11.41
CA GLN A 60 11.76 1.29 12.32
C GLN A 60 11.59 0.18 13.37
N LYS A 61 10.35 -0.26 13.63
CA LYS A 61 10.02 -1.29 14.63
C LYS A 61 9.79 -2.67 14.00
N GLY A 62 9.41 -2.71 12.73
CA GLY A 62 8.97 -3.92 12.06
C GLY A 62 9.06 -3.79 10.54
N ARG A 63 10.29 -3.80 10.00
CA ARG A 63 10.53 -3.75 8.54
C ARG A 63 9.79 -4.83 7.76
N GLY A 64 9.65 -6.03 8.33
CA GLY A 64 8.88 -7.13 7.73
C GLY A 64 7.39 -6.81 7.60
N ALA A 65 6.78 -6.26 8.66
CA ALA A 65 5.39 -5.81 8.63
C ALA A 65 5.20 -4.65 7.63
N ALA A 66 6.11 -3.65 7.64
CA ALA A 66 6.09 -2.55 6.68
C ALA A 66 6.17 -3.05 5.22
N GLY A 67 7.02 -4.06 4.96
CA GLY A 67 7.13 -4.69 3.65
C GLY A 67 5.84 -5.42 3.22
N LEU A 68 5.20 -6.17 4.11
CA LEU A 68 3.91 -6.82 3.84
C LEU A 68 2.80 -5.82 3.56
N LEU A 69 2.73 -4.74 4.33
CA LEU A 69 1.77 -3.66 4.10
C LEU A 69 2.00 -3.01 2.73
N LEU A 70 3.25 -2.72 2.35
CA LEU A 70 3.58 -2.15 1.04
C LEU A 70 3.22 -3.09 -0.11
N ILE A 71 3.69 -4.34 -0.06
CA ILE A 71 3.47 -5.32 -1.15
C ILE A 71 1.97 -5.62 -1.29
N GLY A 72 1.29 -5.82 -0.17
CA GLY A 72 -0.15 -6.06 -0.15
C GLY A 72 -0.94 -4.89 -0.73
N ALA A 73 -0.61 -3.67 -0.32
CA ALA A 73 -1.21 -2.46 -0.86
C ALA A 73 -0.96 -2.28 -2.36
N ALA A 74 0.28 -2.53 -2.81
CA ALA A 74 0.64 -2.40 -4.22
C ALA A 74 -0.13 -3.40 -5.11
N ILE A 75 -0.25 -4.67 -4.68
CA ILE A 75 -1.03 -5.68 -5.42
C ILE A 75 -2.52 -5.35 -5.38
N PHE A 76 -3.06 -5.04 -4.20
CA PHE A 76 -4.47 -4.75 -4.02
C PHE A 76 -4.90 -3.53 -4.85
N ALA A 77 -4.23 -2.39 -4.65
CA ALA A 77 -4.57 -1.16 -5.33
C ALA A 77 -4.20 -1.19 -6.81
N GLY A 78 -3.03 -1.74 -7.15
CA GLY A 78 -2.57 -1.84 -8.54
C GLY A 78 -3.51 -2.66 -9.42
N THR A 79 -4.08 -3.76 -8.91
CA THR A 79 -5.06 -4.55 -9.67
C THR A 79 -6.37 -3.78 -9.89
N LEU A 80 -6.86 -3.05 -8.89
CA LEU A 80 -8.05 -2.19 -9.02
C LEU A 80 -7.80 -1.03 -10.00
N TYR A 81 -6.65 -0.38 -9.93
CA TYR A 81 -6.29 0.70 -10.86
C TYR A 81 -6.15 0.18 -12.29
N ALA A 82 -5.52 -0.98 -12.47
CA ALA A 82 -5.41 -1.59 -13.79
C ALA A 82 -6.81 -1.85 -14.39
N MET A 83 -7.74 -2.41 -13.62
CA MET A 83 -9.13 -2.61 -14.09
C MET A 83 -9.84 -1.28 -14.38
N ALA A 84 -9.62 -0.25 -13.56
CA ALA A 84 -10.19 1.08 -13.79
C ALA A 84 -9.68 1.74 -15.07
N LEU A 85 -8.44 1.45 -15.46
CA LEU A 85 -7.80 1.97 -16.67
C LEU A 85 -7.98 1.06 -17.89
N GLY A 86 -8.96 0.15 -17.86
CA GLY A 86 -9.32 -0.71 -19.00
C GLY A 86 -8.60 -2.06 -19.04
N GLY A 87 -7.87 -2.43 -17.98
CA GLY A 87 -7.26 -3.73 -17.83
C GLY A 87 -8.27 -4.89 -17.65
N PRO A 88 -7.82 -6.15 -17.76
CA PRO A 88 -8.70 -7.31 -17.68
C PRO A 88 -9.41 -7.44 -16.33
N LYS A 89 -10.74 -7.67 -16.34
CA LYS A 89 -11.54 -7.79 -15.12
C LYS A 89 -11.21 -9.01 -14.24
N TRP A 90 -10.55 -10.04 -14.80
CA TRP A 90 -10.10 -11.20 -14.03
C TRP A 90 -9.02 -10.83 -13.01
N LEU A 91 -8.37 -9.67 -13.14
CA LEU A 91 -7.45 -9.13 -12.14
C LEU A 91 -8.13 -8.96 -10.77
N GLY A 92 -9.45 -8.85 -10.71
CA GLY A 92 -10.21 -8.88 -9.46
C GLY A 92 -10.01 -10.17 -8.65
N ALA A 93 -9.64 -11.29 -9.28
CA ALA A 93 -9.27 -12.52 -8.58
C ALA A 93 -7.86 -12.46 -7.96
N VAL A 94 -7.03 -11.51 -8.38
CA VAL A 94 -5.68 -11.28 -7.83
C VAL A 94 -5.72 -10.34 -6.62
N THR A 95 -6.65 -9.38 -6.61
CA THR A 95 -6.85 -8.41 -5.51
C THR A 95 -6.88 -9.04 -4.10
N PRO A 96 -7.54 -10.20 -3.86
CA PRO A 96 -7.55 -10.85 -2.55
C PRO A 96 -6.17 -11.23 -2.00
N PHE A 97 -5.19 -11.56 -2.84
CA PHE A 97 -3.83 -11.88 -2.39
C PHE A 97 -3.13 -10.65 -1.81
N GLY A 98 -3.38 -9.46 -2.38
CA GLY A 98 -2.94 -8.20 -1.80
C GLY A 98 -3.61 -7.95 -0.44
N GLY A 99 -4.90 -8.21 -0.33
CA GLY A 99 -5.66 -8.18 0.93
C GLY A 99 -5.07 -9.09 2.00
N LEU A 100 -4.74 -10.33 1.63
CA LEU A 100 -4.13 -11.30 2.54
C LEU A 100 -2.76 -10.81 3.05
N ALA A 101 -1.90 -10.29 2.18
CA ALA A 101 -0.61 -9.74 2.59
C ALA A 101 -0.77 -8.55 3.56
N MET A 102 -1.73 -7.67 3.33
CA MET A 102 -2.06 -6.57 4.25
C MET A 102 -2.53 -7.08 5.61
N ILE A 103 -3.41 -8.09 5.64
CA ILE A 103 -3.87 -8.75 6.87
C ILE A 103 -2.68 -9.32 7.64
N LEU A 104 -1.79 -10.05 6.97
CA LEU A 104 -0.60 -10.62 7.61
C LEU A 104 0.35 -9.53 8.15
N GLY A 105 0.46 -8.40 7.45
CA GLY A 105 1.18 -7.21 7.94
C GLY A 105 0.62 -6.70 9.25
N TRP A 106 -0.70 -6.48 9.34
CA TRP A 106 -1.35 -6.05 10.58
C TRP A 106 -1.26 -7.09 11.70
N MET A 107 -1.44 -8.38 11.38
CA MET A 107 -1.29 -9.45 12.36
C MET A 107 0.13 -9.51 12.92
N TRP A 108 1.15 -9.27 12.10
CA TRP A 108 2.52 -9.15 12.57
C TRP A 108 2.66 -8.00 13.56
N ILE A 109 2.13 -6.82 13.24
CA ILE A 109 2.13 -5.65 14.15
C ILE A 109 1.49 -6.01 15.49
N ALA A 110 0.30 -6.63 15.47
CA ALA A 110 -0.39 -7.07 16.68
C ALA A 110 0.48 -8.01 17.52
N VAL A 111 1.09 -9.03 16.90
CA VAL A 111 1.98 -9.98 17.58
C VAL A 111 3.25 -9.30 18.12
N ALA A 112 3.79 -8.30 17.44
CA ALA A 112 4.94 -7.54 17.93
C ALA A 112 4.59 -6.79 19.23
N TYR A 113 3.47 -6.06 19.23
CA TYR A 113 2.98 -5.37 20.43
C TYR A 113 2.67 -6.33 21.58
N LEU A 114 2.03 -7.47 21.30
CA LEU A 114 1.75 -8.49 22.32
C LEU A 114 3.03 -9.12 22.91
N ARG A 115 4.14 -9.10 22.17
CA ARG A 115 5.44 -9.61 22.61
C ARG A 115 6.34 -8.53 23.22
N GLY A 116 5.84 -7.30 23.38
CA GLY A 116 6.60 -6.17 23.92
C GLY A 116 7.74 -5.70 23.01
N ARG A 117 7.56 -5.82 21.69
CA ARG A 117 8.54 -5.41 20.67
C ARG A 117 8.05 -4.20 19.88
#